data_AF-A0A7C6UKW3-F1
#
_entry.id   AF-A0A7C6UKW3-F1
#
_cell.length_a   1.000
_cell.length_b   1.000
_cell.length_c   1.000
_cell.angle_alpha   90.00
_cell.angle_beta   90.00
_cell.angle_gamma   90.00
#
_symmetry.space_group_name_H-M   'P 1'
#
loop_
_entity.id
_entity.type
_entity.pdbx_description
1 polymer ?
#
loop_
_entity_poly.entity_id
_entity_poly.type
_entity_poly.pdbx_seq_one_letter_code
_entity_poly.pdbx_strand_id
1 'polypeptide(L)'
;FKANDITLGFDEFISTNNISQFIKDIDYNAARVYNRPQHKWMDEYLIATRDRNDRILYLHLFLSGQDDMLTYNAKHIAEIKDEIISRGITNRFNFGNAKPFKAFSFNKLFSFAASFGILWGIWRLLSLCKSARQFKIKTIVLIFIIFIGLAIFDFSIFRNIAGLTAAVCFPVLGICSEVMRDEYNKCTSFTQLVKHSICGLIRATAITFIGAMILWGIFGDISSLLGLEKFRGIKALYVLSYIVIVAIYMNSKIKDFTLNKPIFSVKGILGIAVICLALFVLLNRTGNQSVIPIPKWELFARIWLERVFLVRPRTKEFLIGFPALIIAGGLKNLNHSRQADELYLVALLGEISMINTFSHFHNSALVSLVRSFEGILLGCILGIAALGGFYLYEKRGKCDV
;
A
#
# COMPACT_ATOMS: atom_id res chain seq x y z
N PHE A 1 -10.35 -40.65 -13.93
CA PHE A 1 -10.45 -39.28 -14.47
C PHE A 1 -9.12 -38.57 -14.24
N LYS A 2 -8.29 -38.39 -15.27
CA LYS A 2 -7.01 -37.68 -15.13
C LYS A 2 -7.31 -36.17 -15.09
N ALA A 3 -6.99 -35.52 -13.98
CA ALA A 3 -7.27 -34.12 -13.69
C ALA A 3 -6.47 -33.10 -14.55
N ASN A 4 -5.71 -33.56 -15.56
CA ASN A 4 -4.72 -32.73 -16.24
C ASN A 4 -5.29 -31.88 -17.39
N ASP A 5 -6.49 -32.15 -17.89
CA ASP A 5 -7.10 -31.41 -19.00
C ASP A 5 -8.27 -30.48 -18.60
N ILE A 6 -8.59 -30.39 -17.30
CA ILE A 6 -9.69 -29.54 -16.81
C ILE A 6 -9.10 -28.33 -16.10
N THR A 7 -9.21 -27.15 -16.72
CA THR A 7 -8.90 -25.88 -16.06
C THR A 7 -10.09 -25.44 -15.22
N LEU A 8 -9.92 -25.37 -13.90
CA LEU A 8 -10.97 -24.93 -13.00
C LEU A 8 -11.11 -23.39 -13.02
N GLY A 9 -12.28 -22.89 -13.40
CA GLY A 9 -12.65 -21.49 -13.17
C GLY A 9 -13.11 -21.28 -11.73
N PHE A 10 -12.47 -20.39 -10.96
CA PHE A 10 -12.96 -20.00 -9.63
C PHE A 10 -13.29 -18.51 -9.57
N ASP A 11 -14.38 -18.21 -8.87
CA ASP A 11 -14.89 -16.85 -8.69
C ASP A 11 -13.97 -16.06 -7.73
N GLU A 12 -13.55 -14.86 -8.13
CA GLU A 12 -12.68 -14.03 -7.30
C GLU A 12 -13.32 -13.55 -5.98
N PHE A 13 -14.65 -13.52 -5.92
CA PHE A 13 -15.41 -13.04 -4.78
C PHE A 13 -15.81 -14.17 -3.82
N ILE A 14 -15.77 -15.42 -4.28
CA ILE A 14 -16.13 -16.61 -3.48
C ILE A 14 -14.84 -17.35 -3.10
N SER A 15 -14.33 -17.08 -1.90
CA SER A 15 -13.20 -17.82 -1.33
C SER A 15 -13.68 -18.74 -0.20
N THR A 16 -13.88 -20.02 -0.51
CA THR A 16 -14.10 -21.09 0.48
C THR A 16 -12.82 -21.91 0.64
N ASN A 17 -12.48 -22.30 1.87
CA ASN A 17 -11.29 -23.10 2.16
C ASN A 17 -11.25 -24.40 1.33
N ASN A 18 -12.42 -25.00 1.07
CA ASN A 18 -12.54 -26.23 0.27
C ASN A 18 -12.09 -26.02 -1.18
N ILE A 19 -12.42 -24.88 -1.80
CA ILE A 19 -11.99 -24.55 -3.17
C ILE A 19 -10.48 -24.38 -3.22
N SER A 20 -9.90 -23.74 -2.19
CA SER A 20 -8.44 -23.53 -2.14
C SER A 20 -7.64 -24.83 -1.97
N GLN A 21 -8.17 -25.82 -1.24
CA GLN A 21 -7.56 -27.15 -1.12
C GLN A 21 -7.66 -27.90 -2.45
N PHE A 22 -8.83 -27.89 -3.09
CA PHE A 22 -9.03 -28.54 -4.38
C PHE A 22 -8.12 -27.97 -5.48
N ILE A 23 -7.90 -26.65 -5.51
CA ILE A 23 -6.96 -26.01 -6.46
C ILE A 23 -5.51 -26.48 -6.24
N LYS A 24 -5.12 -26.73 -4.98
CA LYS A 24 -3.80 -27.28 -4.65
C LYS A 24 -3.68 -28.73 -5.12
N ASP A 25 -4.75 -29.52 -5.01
CA ASP A 25 -4.78 -30.92 -5.42
C ASP A 25 -4.68 -31.10 -6.95
N ILE A 26 -5.15 -30.12 -7.74
CA ILE A 26 -5.03 -30.10 -9.21
C ILE A 26 -3.77 -29.38 -9.73
N ASP A 27 -2.73 -29.24 -8.90
CA ASP A 27 -1.47 -28.56 -9.23
C ASP A 27 -1.67 -27.14 -9.80
N TYR A 28 -2.61 -26.39 -9.22
CA TYR A 28 -2.91 -25.01 -9.60
C TYR A 28 -3.36 -24.84 -11.06
N ASN A 29 -3.89 -25.88 -11.70
CA ASN A 29 -4.55 -25.82 -13.01
C ASN A 29 -5.91 -25.10 -12.92
N ALA A 30 -5.88 -23.82 -12.56
CA ALA A 30 -7.05 -22.99 -12.35
C ALA A 30 -6.90 -21.63 -13.05
N ALA A 31 -8.03 -21.02 -13.35
CA ALA A 31 -8.15 -19.68 -13.90
C ALA A 31 -9.12 -18.87 -13.03
N ARG A 32 -8.80 -17.59 -12.83
CA ARG A 32 -9.69 -16.68 -12.12
C ARG A 32 -10.81 -16.18 -13.02
N VAL A 33 -12.01 -16.20 -12.48
CA VAL A 33 -13.24 -15.77 -13.14
C VAL A 33 -13.75 -14.51 -12.44
N TYR A 34 -13.91 -13.45 -13.22
CA TYR A 34 -14.68 -12.27 -12.80
C TYR A 34 -16.16 -12.55 -13.00
N ASN A 35 -16.93 -12.52 -11.92
CA ASN A 35 -18.35 -12.83 -11.93
C ASN A 35 -19.13 -11.84 -11.03
N ARG A 36 -19.78 -10.86 -11.65
CA ARG A 36 -20.55 -9.81 -10.97
C ARG A 36 -21.89 -9.60 -11.65
N PRO A 37 -22.94 -9.18 -10.91
CA PRO A 37 -24.23 -8.82 -11.50
C PRO A 37 -24.07 -7.80 -12.63
N GLN A 38 -25.02 -7.78 -13.57
CA GLN A 38 -25.01 -6.86 -14.70
C GLN A 38 -24.74 -5.40 -14.27
N HIS A 39 -23.74 -4.77 -14.87
CA HIS A 39 -23.41 -3.36 -14.62
C HIS A 39 -22.86 -2.70 -15.88
N LYS A 40 -23.03 -1.37 -15.98
CA LYS A 40 -22.60 -0.57 -17.13
C LYS A 40 -21.18 0.00 -17.00
N TRP A 41 -20.46 -0.34 -15.93
CA TRP A 41 -19.14 0.23 -15.64
C TRP A 41 -18.04 -0.60 -16.29
N MET A 42 -17.69 -0.30 -17.54
CA MET A 42 -16.65 -1.04 -18.27
C MET A 42 -15.27 -0.98 -17.60
N ASP A 43 -14.98 0.13 -16.89
CA ASP A 43 -13.77 0.29 -16.08
C ASP A 43 -13.59 -0.87 -15.06
N GLU A 44 -14.67 -1.48 -14.55
CA GLU A 44 -14.54 -2.63 -13.63
C GLU A 44 -14.02 -3.90 -14.31
N TYR A 45 -14.41 -4.16 -15.56
CA TYR A 45 -13.90 -5.28 -16.36
C TYR A 45 -12.44 -5.07 -16.75
N LEU A 46 -12.06 -3.83 -17.05
CA LEU A 46 -10.66 -3.46 -17.29
C LEU A 46 -9.81 -3.70 -16.03
N ILE A 47 -10.30 -3.30 -14.84
CA ILE A 47 -9.60 -3.52 -13.58
C ILE A 47 -9.46 -5.02 -13.28
N ALA A 48 -10.50 -5.82 -13.53
CA ALA A 48 -10.47 -7.27 -13.36
C ALA A 48 -9.34 -7.92 -14.17
N THR A 49 -9.23 -7.56 -15.45
CA THR A 49 -8.21 -8.12 -16.36
C THR A 49 -6.83 -7.51 -16.13
N ARG A 50 -6.70 -6.18 -16.13
CA ARG A 50 -5.44 -5.44 -16.03
C ARG A 50 -4.81 -5.53 -14.64
N ASP A 51 -5.59 -5.24 -13.60
CA ASP A 51 -5.06 -5.13 -12.24
C ASP A 51 -4.99 -6.50 -11.58
N ARG A 52 -6.07 -7.29 -11.64
CA ARG A 52 -6.20 -8.55 -10.89
C ARG A 52 -5.82 -9.81 -11.67
N ASN A 53 -5.52 -9.66 -12.97
CA ASN A 53 -5.14 -10.73 -13.89
C ASN A 53 -6.20 -11.85 -13.97
N ASP A 54 -7.48 -11.46 -13.95
CA ASP A 54 -8.59 -12.39 -14.20
C ASP A 54 -8.55 -12.82 -15.67
N ARG A 55 -8.57 -14.13 -15.92
CA ARG A 55 -8.39 -14.71 -17.26
C ARG A 55 -9.71 -15.02 -17.95
N ILE A 56 -10.81 -15.05 -17.20
CA ILE A 56 -12.16 -15.33 -17.67
C ILE A 56 -13.08 -14.23 -17.16
N LEU A 57 -13.84 -13.61 -18.06
CA LEU A 57 -14.87 -12.64 -17.72
C LEU A 57 -16.24 -13.28 -17.95
N TYR A 58 -17.03 -13.43 -16.89
CA TYR A 58 -18.41 -13.88 -17.00
C TYR A 58 -19.34 -12.66 -17.12
N LEU A 59 -19.92 -12.48 -18.30
CA LEU A 59 -20.77 -11.33 -18.62
C LEU A 59 -22.24 -11.70 -18.45
N HIS A 60 -22.93 -11.03 -17.53
CA HIS A 60 -24.38 -11.11 -17.41
C HIS A 60 -25.01 -10.15 -18.42
N LEU A 61 -25.77 -10.71 -19.36
CA LEU A 61 -26.46 -9.95 -20.39
C LEU A 61 -27.64 -9.17 -19.77
N PHE A 62 -27.91 -7.98 -20.32
CA PHE A 62 -29.11 -7.24 -19.96
C PHE A 62 -30.32 -7.97 -20.55
N LEU A 63 -31.29 -8.28 -19.68
CA LEU A 63 -32.51 -9.03 -20.03
C LEU A 63 -33.79 -8.17 -20.03
N SER A 64 -33.72 -6.93 -19.53
CA SER A 64 -34.84 -5.98 -19.57
C SER A 64 -34.37 -4.52 -19.70
N GLY A 65 -35.18 -3.66 -20.33
CA GLY A 65 -35.02 -2.21 -20.28
C GLY A 65 -34.61 -1.48 -21.58
N GLN A 66 -34.48 -2.15 -22.73
CA GLN A 66 -34.29 -1.51 -24.05
C GLN A 66 -35.02 -2.26 -25.17
N ASP A 67 -35.34 -1.57 -26.26
CA ASP A 67 -36.12 -2.11 -27.39
C ASP A 67 -35.34 -3.13 -28.24
N ASP A 68 -34.02 -2.94 -28.42
CA ASP A 68 -33.14 -3.87 -29.16
C ASP A 68 -32.01 -4.41 -28.27
N MET A 69 -32.30 -5.53 -27.62
CA MET A 69 -31.45 -6.14 -26.61
C MET A 69 -30.24 -6.89 -27.21
N LEU A 70 -30.38 -7.40 -28.43
CA LEU A 70 -29.29 -8.10 -29.12
C LEU A 70 -28.20 -7.09 -29.50
N THR A 71 -28.60 -5.99 -30.14
CA THR A 71 -27.67 -4.94 -30.53
C THR A 71 -27.04 -4.26 -29.32
N TYR A 72 -27.82 -4.03 -28.25
CA TYR A 72 -27.29 -3.43 -27.02
C TYR A 72 -26.22 -4.30 -26.36
N ASN A 73 -26.51 -5.59 -26.14
CA ASN A 73 -25.55 -6.51 -25.55
C ASN A 73 -24.32 -6.71 -26.44
N ALA A 74 -24.49 -6.79 -27.77
CA ALA A 74 -23.37 -6.89 -28.70
C ALA A 74 -22.46 -5.65 -28.63
N LYS A 75 -23.04 -4.45 -28.59
CA LYS A 75 -22.29 -3.20 -28.44
C LYS A 75 -21.57 -3.15 -27.10
N HIS A 76 -22.23 -3.55 -26.01
CA HIS A 76 -21.62 -3.57 -24.68
C HIS A 76 -20.40 -4.52 -24.62
N ILE A 77 -20.50 -5.71 -25.22
CA ILE A 77 -19.38 -6.65 -25.32
C ILE A 77 -18.25 -6.07 -26.17
N ALA A 78 -18.57 -5.42 -27.30
CA ALA A 78 -17.58 -4.77 -28.14
C ALA A 78 -16.84 -3.65 -27.40
N GLU A 79 -17.56 -2.80 -26.68
CA GLU A 79 -16.97 -1.73 -25.87
C GLU A 79 -16.03 -2.27 -24.78
N ILE A 80 -16.42 -3.35 -24.07
CA ILE A 80 -15.55 -4.02 -23.09
C ILE A 80 -14.26 -4.51 -23.76
N LYS A 81 -14.39 -5.16 -24.91
CA LYS A 81 -13.25 -5.70 -25.66
C LYS A 81 -12.29 -4.57 -26.09
N ASP A 82 -12.83 -3.50 -26.67
CA ASP A 82 -12.05 -2.38 -27.17
C ASP A 82 -11.34 -1.62 -26.04
N GLU A 83 -12.00 -1.49 -24.88
CA GLU A 83 -11.40 -0.87 -23.70
C GLU A 83 -10.24 -1.70 -23.13
N ILE A 84 -10.38 -3.02 -23.06
CA ILE A 84 -9.31 -3.92 -22.62
C ILE A 84 -8.11 -3.86 -23.57
N ILE A 85 -8.34 -3.84 -24.88
CA ILE A 85 -7.27 -3.79 -25.90
C ILE A 85 -6.54 -2.45 -25.84
N SER A 86 -7.29 -1.34 -25.77
CA SER A 86 -6.72 0.01 -25.86
C SER A 86 -5.98 0.44 -24.59
N ARG A 87 -6.38 -0.05 -23.41
CA ARG A 87 -5.83 0.36 -22.10
C ARG A 87 -4.97 -0.70 -21.38
N GLY A 88 -4.57 -1.74 -22.09
CA GLY A 88 -3.67 -2.76 -21.55
C GLY A 88 -2.21 -2.28 -21.41
N ILE A 89 -1.57 -2.56 -20.27
CA ILE A 89 -0.23 -2.04 -19.94
C ILE A 89 0.90 -2.83 -20.60
N THR A 90 0.80 -4.16 -20.67
CA THR A 90 1.99 -5.00 -20.93
C THR A 90 1.85 -6.13 -21.92
N ASN A 91 0.69 -6.35 -22.53
CA ASN A 91 0.58 -7.23 -23.69
C ASN A 91 -0.66 -6.82 -24.45
N ARG A 92 -0.63 -6.96 -25.79
CA ARG A 92 -1.88 -7.05 -26.55
C ARG A 92 -2.66 -8.20 -25.91
N PHE A 93 -3.73 -7.87 -25.17
CA PHE A 93 -4.60 -8.89 -24.60
C PHE A 93 -5.16 -9.70 -25.78
N ASN A 94 -4.72 -10.96 -25.88
CA ASN A 94 -5.18 -11.85 -26.93
C ASN A 94 -6.37 -12.64 -26.37
N PHE A 95 -7.54 -12.40 -26.94
CA PHE A 95 -8.73 -13.20 -26.65
C PHE A 95 -8.55 -14.60 -27.27
N GLY A 96 -8.70 -15.63 -26.44
CA GLY A 96 -8.51 -17.02 -26.81
C GLY A 96 -8.73 -17.93 -25.60
N ASN A 97 -8.29 -19.18 -25.69
CA ASN A 97 -8.46 -20.13 -24.57
C ASN A 97 -7.70 -19.65 -23.33
N ALA A 98 -8.38 -19.62 -22.19
CA ALA A 98 -7.79 -19.26 -20.91
C ALA A 98 -6.70 -20.27 -20.56
N LYS A 99 -5.45 -19.83 -20.53
CA LYS A 99 -4.35 -20.67 -20.03
C LYS A 99 -4.48 -20.75 -18.50
N PRO A 100 -4.18 -21.89 -17.87
CA PRO A 100 -4.03 -21.96 -16.42
C PRO A 100 -2.79 -21.20 -15.96
N PHE A 101 -2.75 -20.82 -14.69
CA PHE A 101 -1.52 -20.32 -14.09
C PHE A 101 -0.51 -21.47 -13.98
N LYS A 102 0.77 -21.20 -14.32
CA LYS A 102 1.82 -22.21 -14.13
C LYS A 102 2.19 -22.28 -12.66
N ALA A 103 2.14 -23.48 -12.08
CA ALA A 103 2.68 -23.78 -10.77
C ALA A 103 4.17 -23.38 -10.69
N PHE A 104 4.47 -22.25 -10.08
CA PHE A 104 5.82 -21.92 -9.64
C PHE A 104 5.83 -22.03 -8.11
N SER A 105 6.24 -23.19 -7.60
CA SER A 105 6.42 -23.40 -6.17
C SER A 105 7.67 -22.67 -5.70
N PHE A 106 7.52 -21.54 -5.04
CA PHE A 106 8.65 -20.91 -4.35
C PHE A 106 9.13 -21.82 -3.23
N ASN A 107 10.44 -22.08 -3.13
CA ASN A 107 10.99 -22.87 -2.03
C ASN A 107 10.76 -22.10 -0.72
N LYS A 108 10.19 -22.76 0.29
CA LYS A 108 9.99 -22.20 1.65
C LYS A 108 11.28 -21.60 2.21
N LEU A 109 12.43 -22.17 1.85
CA LEU A 109 13.75 -21.67 2.21
C LEU A 109 14.01 -20.24 1.69
N PHE A 110 13.57 -19.89 0.48
CA PHE A 110 13.72 -18.53 -0.05
C PHE A 110 12.85 -17.53 0.71
N SER A 111 11.61 -17.88 1.03
CA SER A 111 10.74 -17.00 1.84
C SER A 111 11.28 -16.83 3.27
N PHE A 112 11.87 -17.88 3.85
CA PHE A 112 12.59 -17.76 5.12
C PHE A 112 13.84 -16.88 4.99
N ALA A 113 14.64 -17.05 3.94
CA ALA A 113 15.83 -16.24 3.69
C ALA A 113 15.48 -14.76 3.45
N ALA A 114 14.38 -14.47 2.74
CA ALA A 114 13.89 -13.11 2.53
C ALA A 114 13.58 -12.41 3.87
N SER A 115 13.08 -13.16 4.86
CA SER A 115 12.76 -12.62 6.19
C SER A 115 13.97 -12.07 6.96
N PHE A 116 15.21 -12.47 6.60
CA PHE A 116 16.42 -11.88 7.19
C PHE A 116 16.52 -10.37 6.97
N GLY A 117 15.97 -9.86 5.87
CA GLY A 117 15.93 -8.42 5.61
C GLY A 117 15.16 -7.64 6.69
N ILE A 118 14.19 -8.28 7.36
CA ILE A 118 13.44 -7.68 8.48
C ILE A 118 14.37 -7.40 9.66
N LEU A 119 15.31 -8.30 9.95
CA LEU A 119 16.25 -8.13 11.07
C LEU A 119 17.10 -6.87 10.89
N TRP A 120 17.52 -6.56 9.66
CA TRP A 120 18.21 -5.31 9.35
C TRP A 120 17.33 -4.08 9.61
N GLY A 121 16.06 -4.13 9.19
CA GLY A 121 15.09 -3.04 9.42
C GLY A 121 14.90 -2.76 10.90
N ILE A 122 14.71 -3.81 11.71
CA ILE A 122 14.55 -3.71 13.16
C ILE A 122 15.84 -3.19 13.81
N TRP A 123 17.00 -3.70 13.42
CA TRP A 123 18.28 -3.21 13.92
C TRP A 123 18.46 -1.72 13.64
N ARG A 124 18.12 -1.28 12.42
CA ARG A 124 18.21 0.13 12.03
C ARG A 124 17.24 0.98 12.85
N LEU A 125 16.01 0.53 13.05
CA LEU A 125 15.02 1.23 13.87
C LEU A 125 15.50 1.38 15.32
N LEU A 126 16.02 0.31 15.93
CA LEU A 126 16.61 0.38 17.28
C LEU A 126 17.86 1.28 17.34
N SER A 127 18.63 1.36 16.24
CA SER A 127 19.78 2.27 16.17
C SER A 127 19.37 3.74 16.17
N LEU A 128 18.24 4.06 15.55
CA LEU A 128 17.66 5.41 15.55
C LEU A 128 17.14 5.80 16.95
N CYS A 129 16.61 4.83 17.70
CA CYS A 129 16.21 5.02 19.11
C CYS A 129 17.40 5.15 20.09
N LYS A 130 18.65 5.21 19.62
CA LYS A 130 19.87 5.27 20.44
C LYS A 130 19.97 4.15 21.50
N SER A 131 19.36 2.99 21.25
CA SER A 131 19.36 1.89 22.21
C SER A 131 20.74 1.24 22.36
N ALA A 132 21.03 0.74 23.56
CA ALA A 132 22.29 0.07 23.89
C ALA A 132 22.57 -1.12 22.97
N ARG A 133 23.85 -1.34 22.63
CA ARG A 133 24.26 -2.42 21.71
C ARG A 133 23.80 -3.81 22.18
N GLN A 134 23.86 -4.08 23.49
CA GLN A 134 23.43 -5.34 24.07
C GLN A 134 21.92 -5.58 23.90
N PHE A 135 21.11 -4.54 24.10
CA PHE A 135 19.66 -4.62 23.88
C PHE A 135 19.34 -4.96 22.42
N LYS A 136 19.99 -4.27 21.47
CA LYS A 136 19.83 -4.54 20.03
C LYS A 136 20.11 -6.00 19.65
N ILE A 137 21.24 -6.54 20.11
CA ILE A 137 21.62 -7.92 19.82
C ILE A 137 20.60 -8.89 20.44
N LYS A 138 20.22 -8.69 21.70
CA LYS A 138 19.21 -9.54 22.38
C LYS A 138 17.87 -9.53 21.63
N THR A 139 17.38 -8.36 21.20
CA THR A 139 16.12 -8.26 20.45
C THR A 139 16.20 -8.99 19.10
N ILE A 140 17.29 -8.81 18.34
CA ILE A 140 17.44 -9.49 17.04
C ILE A 140 17.53 -11.02 17.22
N VAL A 141 18.31 -11.49 18.19
CA VAL A 141 18.42 -12.92 18.48
C VAL A 141 17.06 -13.49 18.89
N LEU A 142 16.32 -12.80 19.76
CA LEU A 142 14.99 -13.22 20.18
C LEU A 142 14.02 -13.34 18.99
N ILE A 143 13.95 -12.31 18.13
CA ILE A 143 13.08 -12.33 16.95
C ILE A 143 13.48 -13.43 15.99
N PHE A 144 14.77 -13.65 15.81
CA PHE A 144 15.27 -14.73 14.95
C PHE A 144 14.88 -16.11 15.48
N ILE A 145 15.01 -16.36 16.79
CA ILE A 145 14.56 -17.60 17.43
C ILE A 145 13.04 -17.79 17.27
N ILE A 146 12.25 -16.73 17.47
CA ILE A 146 10.79 -16.76 17.26
C ILE A 146 10.46 -17.11 15.81
N PHE A 147 11.17 -16.51 14.84
CA PHE A 147 10.95 -16.79 13.41
C PHE A 147 11.28 -18.24 13.05
N ILE A 148 12.38 -18.79 13.57
CA ILE A 148 12.72 -20.22 13.40
C ILE A 148 11.62 -21.09 14.00
N GLY A 149 11.23 -20.83 15.25
CA GLY A 149 10.21 -21.61 15.96
C GLY A 149 8.86 -21.62 15.21
N LEU A 150 8.42 -20.46 14.73
CA LEU A 150 7.21 -20.33 13.93
C LEU A 150 7.34 -21.05 12.58
N ALA A 151 8.47 -20.94 11.90
CA ALA A 151 8.68 -21.58 10.60
C ALA A 151 8.66 -23.11 10.68
N ILE A 152 9.11 -23.68 11.80
CA ILE A 152 9.05 -25.12 12.08
C ILE A 152 7.63 -25.56 12.46
N PHE A 153 6.93 -24.78 13.30
CA PHE A 153 5.60 -25.12 13.79
C PHE A 153 4.51 -24.98 12.72
N ASP A 154 4.39 -23.79 12.12
CA ASP A 154 3.44 -23.52 11.04
C ASP A 154 3.98 -22.41 10.13
N PHE A 155 4.37 -22.81 8.92
CA PHE A 155 4.94 -21.90 7.93
C PHE A 155 3.98 -20.80 7.48
N SER A 156 2.67 -21.05 7.48
CA SER A 156 1.66 -20.05 7.11
C SER A 156 1.56 -18.96 8.19
N ILE A 157 1.59 -19.35 9.46
CA ILE A 157 1.62 -18.40 10.59
C ILE A 157 2.91 -17.57 10.54
N PHE A 158 4.07 -18.23 10.34
CA PHE A 158 5.35 -17.55 10.13
C PHE A 158 5.26 -16.49 9.02
N ARG A 159 4.75 -16.87 7.84
CA ARG A 159 4.64 -15.97 6.69
C ARG A 159 3.78 -14.74 7.00
N ASN A 160 2.66 -14.92 7.69
CA ASN A 160 1.78 -13.82 8.08
C ASN A 160 2.43 -12.89 9.11
N ILE A 161 3.11 -13.44 10.13
CA ILE A 161 3.79 -12.64 11.17
C ILE A 161 5.01 -11.92 10.60
N ALA A 162 5.87 -12.59 9.85
CA ALA A 162 7.02 -12.00 9.19
C ALA A 162 6.58 -10.92 8.18
N GLY A 163 5.53 -11.21 7.41
CA GLY A 163 4.89 -10.29 6.50
C GLY A 163 4.40 -9.01 7.17
N LEU A 164 3.63 -9.14 8.25
CA LEU A 164 3.15 -8.00 9.02
C LEU A 164 4.31 -7.20 9.63
N THR A 165 5.32 -7.89 10.15
CA THR A 165 6.51 -7.25 10.72
C THR A 165 7.25 -6.42 9.67
N ALA A 166 7.47 -6.96 8.46
CA ALA A 166 8.06 -6.22 7.35
C ALA A 166 7.17 -5.03 6.95
N ALA A 167 5.87 -5.28 6.78
CA ALA A 167 4.92 -4.27 6.35
C ALA A 167 4.85 -3.08 7.32
N VAL A 168 5.03 -3.32 8.62
CA VAL A 168 5.03 -2.26 9.64
C VAL A 168 6.41 -1.60 9.78
N CYS A 169 7.48 -2.41 9.82
CA CYS A 169 8.82 -1.94 10.16
C CYS A 169 9.38 -0.96 9.13
N PHE A 170 9.21 -1.23 7.83
CA PHE A 170 9.85 -0.43 6.79
C PHE A 170 9.21 0.95 6.57
N PRO A 171 7.87 1.11 6.49
CA PRO A 171 7.24 2.44 6.45
C PRO A 171 7.61 3.30 7.67
N VAL A 172 7.57 2.70 8.87
CA VAL A 172 7.93 3.40 10.11
C VAL A 172 9.40 3.79 10.08
N LEU A 173 10.28 2.89 9.64
CA LEU A 173 11.71 3.18 9.51
C LEU A 173 11.97 4.33 8.52
N GLY A 174 11.28 4.35 7.37
CA GLY A 174 11.37 5.41 6.38
C GLY A 174 11.07 6.78 7.00
N ILE A 175 9.91 6.92 7.65
CA ILE A 175 9.52 8.18 8.29
C ILE A 175 10.42 8.51 9.49
N CYS A 176 10.68 7.56 10.39
CA CYS A 176 11.53 7.79 11.57
C CYS A 176 12.94 8.26 11.16
N SER A 177 13.47 7.77 10.04
CA SER A 177 14.78 8.19 9.54
C SER A 177 14.82 9.67 9.14
N GLU A 178 13.69 10.23 8.66
CA GLU A 178 13.57 11.65 8.31
C GLU A 178 13.22 12.51 9.55
N VAL A 179 12.37 12.01 10.45
CA VAL A 179 12.03 12.68 11.73
C VAL A 179 13.28 12.85 12.61
N MET A 180 14.10 11.81 12.76
CA MET A 180 15.26 11.81 13.66
C MET A 180 16.53 12.39 13.04
N ARG A 181 16.48 12.79 11.77
CA ARG A 181 17.61 13.43 11.10
C ARG A 181 17.90 14.79 11.72
N ASP A 182 19.17 15.16 11.82
CA ASP A 182 19.53 16.51 12.26
C ASP A 182 18.99 17.55 11.25
N GLU A 183 18.69 18.75 11.76
CA GLU A 183 18.27 19.88 10.92
C GLU A 183 19.34 20.13 9.86
N TYR A 184 18.96 20.14 8.58
CA TYR A 184 19.90 20.52 7.53
C TYR A 184 20.28 21.99 7.71
N ASN A 185 21.51 22.35 7.33
CA ASN A 185 21.96 23.75 7.26
C ASN A 185 20.85 24.64 6.69
N LYS A 186 20.62 25.81 7.30
CA LYS A 186 19.59 26.78 6.90
C LYS A 186 19.62 26.95 5.38
N CYS A 187 18.56 26.49 4.72
CA CYS A 187 18.44 26.60 3.27
C CYS A 187 18.28 28.08 2.90
N THR A 188 19.15 28.59 2.03
CA THR A 188 19.13 30.01 1.63
C THR A 188 18.20 30.26 0.44
N SER A 189 17.86 29.22 -0.31
CA SER A 189 17.02 29.31 -1.52
C SER A 189 15.88 28.29 -1.52
N PHE A 190 14.77 28.65 -2.16
CA PHE A 190 13.63 27.77 -2.40
C PHE A 190 14.02 26.50 -3.17
N THR A 191 14.96 26.60 -4.12
CA THR A 191 15.43 25.42 -4.87
C THR A 191 16.16 24.43 -3.98
N GLN A 192 16.93 24.89 -3.00
CA GLN A 192 17.57 24.02 -2.01
C GLN A 192 16.52 23.36 -1.11
N LEU A 193 15.54 24.14 -0.65
CA LEU A 193 14.43 23.65 0.17
C LEU A 193 13.69 22.49 -0.52
N VAL A 194 13.27 22.70 -1.78
CA VAL A 194 12.59 21.69 -2.59
C VAL A 194 13.47 20.47 -2.82
N LYS A 195 14.76 20.66 -3.14
CA LYS A 195 15.71 19.54 -3.32
C LYS A 195 15.82 18.68 -2.06
N HIS A 196 15.94 19.30 -0.89
CA HIS A 196 16.02 18.58 0.38
C HIS A 196 14.71 17.80 0.67
N SER A 197 13.55 18.41 0.45
CA SER A 197 12.25 17.74 0.61
C SER A 197 12.10 16.54 -0.33
N ILE A 198 12.46 16.69 -1.61
CA ILE A 198 12.40 15.59 -2.59
C ILE A 198 13.38 14.48 -2.20
N CYS A 199 14.61 14.81 -1.79
CA CYS A 199 15.56 13.81 -1.31
C CYS A 199 15.04 13.06 -0.07
N GLY A 200 14.39 13.74 0.86
CA GLY A 200 13.74 13.11 2.02
C GLY A 200 12.64 12.13 1.59
N LEU A 201 11.80 12.55 0.63
CA LEU A 201 10.77 11.69 0.05
C LEU A 201 11.36 10.44 -0.61
N ILE A 202 12.36 10.61 -1.47
CA ILE A 202 13.01 9.49 -2.17
C ILE A 202 13.63 8.51 -1.17
N ARG A 203 14.26 8.99 -0.09
CA ARG A 203 14.83 8.10 0.92
C ARG A 203 13.78 7.31 1.69
N ALA A 204 12.74 7.99 2.20
CA ALA A 204 11.67 7.33 2.94
C ALA A 204 10.95 6.29 2.08
N THR A 205 10.56 6.68 0.86
CA THR A 205 9.91 5.78 -0.10
C THR A 205 10.81 4.63 -0.53
N ALA A 206 12.12 4.86 -0.74
CA ALA A 206 13.05 3.78 -1.07
C ALA A 206 13.17 2.75 0.06
N ILE A 207 13.21 3.19 1.32
CA ILE A 207 13.21 2.28 2.48
C ILE A 207 11.92 1.47 2.51
N THR A 208 10.76 2.11 2.34
CA THR A 208 9.47 1.40 2.29
C THR A 208 9.39 0.42 1.12
N PHE A 209 9.94 0.79 -0.05
CA PHE A 209 9.98 -0.05 -1.24
C PHE A 209 10.85 -1.30 -1.03
N ILE A 210 11.99 -1.18 -0.34
CA ILE A 210 12.79 -2.35 0.08
C ILE A 210 11.94 -3.29 0.94
N GLY A 211 11.14 -2.74 1.86
CA GLY A 211 10.18 -3.51 2.65
C GLY A 211 9.13 -4.22 1.81
N ALA A 212 8.61 -3.56 0.77
CA ALA A 212 7.68 -4.15 -0.18
C ALA A 212 8.30 -5.31 -0.98
N MET A 213 9.58 -5.19 -1.39
CA MET A 213 10.30 -6.28 -2.07
C MET A 213 10.55 -7.47 -1.14
N ILE A 214 10.89 -7.22 0.13
CA ILE A 214 11.02 -8.29 1.15
C ILE A 214 9.67 -8.97 1.36
N LEU A 215 8.59 -8.21 1.45
CA LEU A 215 7.23 -8.73 1.57
C LEU A 215 6.89 -9.65 0.38
N TRP A 216 7.26 -9.26 -0.84
CA TRP A 216 7.11 -10.09 -2.03
C TRP A 216 7.93 -11.38 -1.98
N GLY A 217 9.17 -11.34 -1.48
CA GLY A 217 9.98 -12.55 -1.28
C GLY A 217 9.37 -13.51 -0.25
N ILE A 218 8.72 -12.98 0.79
CA ILE A 218 8.04 -13.76 1.83
C ILE A 218 6.75 -14.42 1.29
N PHE A 219 6.01 -13.73 0.42
CA PHE A 219 4.74 -14.21 -0.17
C PHE A 219 4.84 -14.64 -1.65
N GLY A 220 6.04 -14.97 -2.13
CA GLY A 220 6.26 -15.39 -3.53
C GLY A 220 5.62 -16.72 -3.92
N ASP A 221 4.92 -17.39 -3.00
CA ASP A 221 4.23 -18.65 -3.23
C ASP A 221 3.01 -18.48 -4.14
N ILE A 222 2.76 -19.49 -4.99
CA ILE A 222 1.70 -19.41 -5.99
C ILE A 222 0.31 -19.26 -5.38
N SER A 223 0.07 -19.81 -4.18
CA SER A 223 -1.19 -19.61 -3.45
C SER A 223 -1.48 -18.12 -3.15
N SER A 224 -0.44 -17.33 -2.88
CA SER A 224 -0.57 -15.90 -2.63
C SER A 224 -0.70 -15.10 -3.93
N LEU A 225 0.06 -15.48 -4.97
CA LEU A 225 -0.03 -14.88 -6.31
C LEU A 225 -1.40 -15.13 -6.98
N LEU A 226 -2.01 -16.28 -6.74
CA LEU A 226 -3.36 -16.59 -7.21
C LEU A 226 -4.47 -15.90 -6.40
N GLY A 227 -4.11 -15.24 -5.29
CA GLY A 227 -5.08 -14.60 -4.40
C GLY A 227 -5.89 -15.57 -3.53
N LEU A 228 -5.49 -16.85 -3.47
CA LEU A 228 -6.10 -17.87 -2.60
C LEU A 228 -5.81 -17.56 -1.13
N GLU A 229 -4.60 -17.08 -0.84
CA GLU A 229 -4.23 -16.57 0.48
C GLU A 229 -4.03 -15.06 0.44
N LYS A 230 -5.03 -14.32 0.95
CA LYS A 230 -4.99 -12.86 1.06
C LYS A 230 -4.22 -12.45 2.33
N PHE A 231 -3.43 -11.37 2.25
CA PHE A 231 -2.78 -10.78 3.42
C PHE A 231 -3.86 -10.26 4.40
N ARG A 232 -4.06 -10.98 5.52
CA ARG A 232 -5.12 -10.67 6.51
C ARG A 232 -4.75 -9.52 7.46
N GLY A 233 -3.49 -9.08 7.43
CA GLY A 233 -2.94 -8.10 8.37
C GLY A 233 -3.14 -6.63 8.00
N ILE A 234 -3.91 -6.28 6.96
CA ILE A 234 -4.00 -4.89 6.47
C ILE A 234 -4.47 -3.94 7.58
N LYS A 235 -5.51 -4.29 8.33
CA LYS A 235 -6.01 -3.42 9.41
C LYS A 235 -4.98 -3.26 10.54
N ALA A 236 -4.33 -4.36 10.91
CA ALA A 236 -3.28 -4.37 11.93
C ALA A 236 -2.06 -3.55 11.49
N LEU A 237 -1.70 -3.59 10.20
CA LEU A 237 -0.62 -2.80 9.62
C LEU A 237 -0.81 -1.30 9.91
N TYR A 238 -1.96 -0.72 9.56
CA TYR A 238 -2.21 0.70 9.82
C TYR A 238 -2.09 1.01 11.32
N VAL A 239 -2.84 0.30 12.16
CA VAL A 239 -2.87 0.57 13.61
C VAL A 239 -1.49 0.41 14.23
N LEU A 240 -0.79 -0.68 13.94
CA LEU A 240 0.50 -0.98 14.55
C LEU A 240 1.59 -0.02 14.07
N SER A 241 1.62 0.37 12.78
CA SER A 241 2.56 1.38 12.30
C SER A 241 2.42 2.70 13.04
N TYR A 242 1.19 3.16 13.29
CA TYR A 242 0.93 4.38 14.06
C TYR A 242 1.31 4.23 15.54
N ILE A 243 1.02 3.10 16.17
CA ILE A 243 1.44 2.84 17.57
C ILE A 243 2.98 2.87 17.68
N VAL A 244 3.68 2.19 16.78
CA VAL A 244 5.14 2.07 16.82
C VAL A 244 5.80 3.43 16.59
N ILE A 245 5.36 4.22 15.60
CA ILE A 245 5.96 5.54 15.36
C ILE A 245 5.73 6.50 16.53
N VAL A 246 4.54 6.48 17.13
CA VAL A 246 4.21 7.33 18.29
C VAL A 246 5.06 6.92 19.49
N ALA A 247 5.22 5.61 19.75
CA ALA A 247 6.07 5.12 20.82
C ALA A 247 7.54 5.54 20.65
N ILE A 248 8.08 5.47 19.43
CA ILE A 248 9.43 5.93 19.10
C ILE A 248 9.55 7.45 19.29
N TYR A 249 8.57 8.21 18.82
CA TYR A 249 8.55 9.66 18.95
C TYR A 249 8.54 10.09 20.43
N MET A 250 7.70 9.46 21.24
CA MET A 250 7.64 9.71 22.68
C MET A 250 8.96 9.39 23.37
N ASN A 251 9.55 8.21 23.12
CA ASN A 251 10.80 7.81 23.76
C ASN A 251 11.99 8.71 23.38
N SER A 252 12.01 9.23 22.15
CA SER A 252 13.14 10.03 21.63
C SER A 252 13.11 11.49 22.05
N LYS A 253 11.94 12.14 22.08
CA LYS A 253 11.82 13.56 22.40
C LYS A 253 11.33 13.85 23.83
N ILE A 254 10.70 12.88 24.48
CA ILE A 254 10.16 13.04 25.84
C ILE A 254 10.90 12.07 26.75
N LYS A 255 12.05 12.54 27.28
CA LYS A 255 12.92 11.77 28.17
C LYS A 255 12.26 11.32 29.48
N ASP A 256 11.19 11.98 29.91
CA ASP A 256 10.46 11.64 31.13
C ASP A 256 9.02 11.30 30.78
N PHE A 257 8.66 10.04 30.98
CA PHE A 257 7.31 9.50 30.86
C PHE A 257 6.46 9.98 32.05
N THR A 258 6.19 11.29 32.11
CA THR A 258 5.24 11.88 33.06
C THR A 258 3.92 12.08 32.34
N LEU A 259 2.84 11.51 32.90
CA LEU A 259 1.45 11.65 32.43
C LEU A 259 0.97 13.12 32.36
N ASN A 260 1.76 14.07 32.88
CA ASN A 260 1.46 15.49 32.97
C ASN A 260 2.03 16.35 31.81
N LYS A 261 2.58 15.76 30.74
CA LYS A 261 3.07 16.51 29.56
C LYS A 261 1.98 16.69 28.49
N PRO A 262 2.04 17.78 27.69
CA PRO A 262 0.93 18.31 26.88
C PRO A 262 0.57 17.50 25.63
N ILE A 263 0.97 16.23 25.52
CA ILE A 263 0.37 15.31 24.53
C ILE A 263 -1.08 15.00 24.94
N PHE A 264 -1.35 14.92 26.26
CA PHE A 264 -2.70 14.88 26.82
C PHE A 264 -3.34 16.27 26.99
N SER A 265 -2.76 17.31 26.38
CA SER A 265 -3.50 18.55 26.17
C SER A 265 -4.70 18.25 25.28
N VAL A 266 -5.84 18.92 25.52
CA VAL A 266 -7.06 18.80 24.71
C VAL A 266 -6.76 18.86 23.22
N LYS A 267 -5.77 19.67 22.79
CA LYS A 267 -5.32 19.78 21.38
C LYS A 267 -4.60 18.52 20.87
N GLY A 268 -3.76 17.88 21.69
CA GLY A 268 -3.04 16.65 21.33
C GLY A 268 -3.96 15.43 21.27
N ILE A 269 -4.90 15.34 22.22
CA ILE A 269 -5.96 14.32 22.24
C ILE A 269 -6.90 14.50 21.04
N LEU A 270 -7.27 15.75 20.72
CA LEU A 270 -8.09 16.06 19.54
C LEU A 270 -7.36 15.69 18.24
N GLY A 271 -6.07 15.99 18.13
CA GLY A 271 -5.24 15.60 16.97
C GLY A 271 -5.15 14.08 16.81
N ILE A 272 -4.91 13.35 17.90
CA ILE A 272 -4.92 11.88 17.91
C ILE A 272 -6.31 11.35 17.57
N ALA A 273 -7.38 11.94 18.11
CA ALA A 273 -8.76 11.55 17.82
C ALA A 273 -9.12 11.78 16.35
N VAL A 274 -8.67 12.87 15.73
CA VAL A 274 -8.85 13.15 14.29
C VAL A 274 -8.05 12.16 13.44
N ILE A 275 -6.81 11.85 13.81
CA ILE A 275 -6.00 10.83 13.12
C ILE A 275 -6.65 9.44 13.28
N CYS A 276 -7.13 9.09 14.47
CA CYS A 276 -7.84 7.84 14.73
C CYS A 276 -9.19 7.76 14.00
N LEU A 277 -9.94 8.86 13.91
CA LEU A 277 -11.18 8.95 13.15
C LEU A 277 -10.92 8.84 11.64
N ALA A 278 -9.90 9.54 11.15
CA ALA A 278 -9.44 9.41 9.77
C ALA A 278 -9.02 7.97 9.49
N LEU A 279 -8.19 7.37 10.35
CA LEU A 279 -7.80 5.96 10.25
C LEU A 279 -9.01 5.03 10.31
N PHE A 280 -9.99 5.27 11.18
CA PHE A 280 -11.20 4.46 11.29
C PHE A 280 -12.05 4.52 10.00
N VAL A 281 -12.28 5.71 9.44
CA VAL A 281 -12.97 5.88 8.16
C VAL A 281 -12.17 5.23 7.03
N LEU A 282 -10.85 5.36 7.05
CA LEU A 282 -9.95 4.80 6.04
C LEU A 282 -9.89 3.26 6.13
N LEU A 283 -9.96 2.67 7.33
CA LEU A 283 -9.95 1.24 7.62
C LEU A 283 -11.29 0.58 7.28
N ASN A 284 -12.41 1.27 7.50
CA ASN A 284 -13.72 0.82 7.04
C ASN A 284 -13.83 0.81 5.51
N ARG A 285 -12.96 1.56 4.82
CA ARG A 285 -12.83 1.57 3.36
C ARG A 285 -11.80 0.56 2.83
N THR A 286 -10.98 -0.08 3.68
CA THR A 286 -10.04 -1.14 3.29
C THR A 286 -10.67 -2.51 3.48
N GLY A 287 -11.45 -2.96 2.48
CA GLY A 287 -12.09 -4.28 2.44
C GLY A 287 -13.06 -4.42 1.27
N ASN A 288 -13.44 -5.65 0.92
CA ASN A 288 -14.39 -5.94 -0.17
C ASN A 288 -15.84 -5.50 0.12
N GLN A 289 -16.14 -5.12 1.36
CA GLN A 289 -17.44 -4.62 1.78
C GLN A 289 -17.22 -3.36 2.60
N SER A 290 -17.52 -2.20 2.00
CA SER A 290 -17.54 -0.93 2.71
C SER A 290 -18.88 -0.81 3.43
N VAL A 291 -18.86 -0.67 4.76
CA VAL A 291 -20.09 -0.46 5.56
C VAL A 291 -20.73 0.91 5.27
N ILE A 292 -19.92 1.87 4.79
CA ILE A 292 -20.34 3.23 4.47
C ILE A 292 -20.59 3.35 2.96
N PRO A 293 -21.76 3.82 2.51
CA PRO A 293 -22.03 4.09 1.10
C PRO A 293 -21.02 5.10 0.53
N ILE A 294 -20.48 4.81 -0.63
CA ILE A 294 -19.52 5.70 -1.30
C ILE A 294 -20.29 6.91 -1.86
N PRO A 295 -19.92 8.15 -1.53
CA PRO A 295 -20.56 9.33 -2.10
C PRO A 295 -20.42 9.36 -3.62
N LYS A 296 -21.45 9.85 -4.33
CA LYS A 296 -21.46 9.93 -5.81
C LYS A 296 -20.28 10.74 -6.38
N TRP A 297 -19.89 11.83 -5.70
CA TRP A 297 -18.74 12.65 -6.09
C TRP A 297 -17.41 11.89 -5.99
N GLU A 298 -17.26 11.02 -4.99
CA GLU A 298 -16.06 10.19 -4.84
C GLU A 298 -15.97 9.14 -5.95
N LEU A 299 -17.11 8.56 -6.35
CA LEU A 299 -17.18 7.65 -7.49
C LEU A 299 -16.80 8.35 -8.79
N PHE A 300 -17.33 9.56 -9.03
CA PHE A 300 -16.98 10.36 -10.20
C PHE A 300 -15.47 10.67 -10.24
N ALA A 301 -14.90 11.12 -9.13
CA ALA A 301 -13.46 11.39 -9.04
C ALA A 301 -12.62 10.14 -9.33
N ARG A 302 -13.06 8.96 -8.84
CA ARG A 302 -12.38 7.68 -9.13
C ARG A 302 -12.42 7.31 -10.61
N ILE A 303 -13.57 7.48 -11.27
CA ILE A 303 -13.72 7.22 -12.70
C ILE A 303 -12.87 8.20 -13.50
N TRP A 304 -12.86 9.48 -13.13
CA TRP A 304 -12.03 10.49 -13.78
C TRP A 304 -10.55 10.15 -13.68
N LEU A 305 -10.06 9.78 -12.48
CA LEU A 305 -8.68 9.35 -12.29
C LEU A 305 -8.34 8.09 -13.10
N GLU A 306 -9.24 7.11 -13.18
CA GLU A 306 -9.04 5.89 -13.99
C GLU A 306 -8.92 6.21 -15.49
N ARG A 307 -9.60 7.26 -15.97
CA ARG A 307 -9.57 7.64 -17.38
C ARG A 307 -8.35 8.48 -17.77
N VAL A 308 -7.85 9.29 -16.85
CA VAL A 308 -6.72 10.21 -17.08
C VAL A 308 -5.37 9.50 -16.92
N PHE A 309 -5.27 8.59 -15.96
CA PHE A 309 -4.03 7.90 -15.61
C PHE A 309 -3.98 6.48 -16.17
N LEU A 310 -2.78 5.90 -16.28
CA LEU A 310 -2.63 4.53 -16.76
C LEU A 310 -3.14 3.52 -15.73
N VAL A 311 -2.90 3.79 -14.44
CA VAL A 311 -3.43 2.99 -13.33
C VAL A 311 -3.86 3.92 -12.22
N ARG A 312 -5.16 4.03 -11.95
CA ARG A 312 -5.69 4.96 -10.94
C ARG A 312 -4.82 5.06 -9.67
N PRO A 313 -4.18 6.21 -9.40
CA PRO A 313 -3.34 6.40 -8.23
C PRO A 313 -4.20 6.37 -6.97
N ARG A 314 -3.63 5.89 -5.85
CA ARG A 314 -4.35 5.88 -4.58
C ARG A 314 -4.47 7.31 -4.05
N THR A 315 -5.69 7.80 -3.87
CA THR A 315 -5.98 9.17 -3.38
C THR A 315 -5.26 9.51 -2.08
N LYS A 316 -5.12 8.54 -1.18
CA LYS A 316 -4.43 8.71 0.11
C LYS A 316 -2.94 9.02 -0.05
N GLU A 317 -2.31 8.48 -1.09
CA GLU A 317 -0.88 8.66 -1.37
C GLU A 317 -0.61 10.06 -1.91
N PHE A 318 -1.29 10.44 -2.99
CA PHE A 318 -0.98 11.70 -3.67
C PHE A 318 -1.65 12.94 -3.07
N LEU A 319 -2.78 12.83 -2.36
CA LEU A 319 -3.44 13.99 -1.74
C LEU A 319 -2.94 14.29 -0.33
N ILE A 320 -2.49 13.27 0.40
CA ILE A 320 -2.21 13.40 1.84
C ILE A 320 -0.77 12.98 2.14
N GLY A 321 -0.44 11.70 1.90
CA GLY A 321 0.82 11.11 2.37
C GLY A 321 2.07 11.79 1.80
N PHE A 322 2.26 11.73 0.49
CA PHE A 322 3.45 12.27 -0.16
C PHE A 322 3.55 13.81 -0.12
N PRO A 323 2.45 14.57 -0.30
CA PRO A 323 2.50 16.02 -0.06
C PRO A 323 2.92 16.36 1.37
N ALA A 324 2.37 15.67 2.39
CA ALA A 324 2.74 15.91 3.78
C ALA A 324 4.22 15.63 4.02
N LEU A 325 4.79 14.60 3.38
CA LEU A 325 6.21 14.27 3.47
C LEU A 325 7.10 15.40 2.91
N ILE A 326 6.74 15.95 1.75
CA ILE A 326 7.45 17.08 1.12
C ILE A 326 7.39 18.33 1.99
N ILE A 327 6.20 18.66 2.50
CA ILE A 327 5.99 19.83 3.35
C ILE A 327 6.74 19.66 4.67
N ALA A 328 6.69 18.48 5.30
CA ALA A 328 7.43 18.18 6.53
C ALA A 328 8.94 18.36 6.36
N GLY A 329 9.50 17.84 5.26
CA GLY A 329 10.91 18.05 4.91
C GLY A 329 11.28 19.52 4.76
N GLY A 330 10.37 20.31 4.19
CA GLY A 330 10.57 21.74 3.99
C GLY A 330 10.49 22.52 5.31
N LEU A 331 9.43 22.31 6.09
CA LEU A 331 9.21 22.97 7.38
C LEU A 331 10.36 22.71 8.35
N LYS A 332 10.92 21.49 8.34
CA LYS A 332 12.07 21.16 9.18
C LYS A 332 13.30 22.02 8.86
N ASN A 333 13.52 22.35 7.59
CA ASN A 333 14.63 23.22 7.16
C ASN A 333 14.35 24.71 7.40
N LEU A 334 13.09 25.08 7.66
CA LEU A 334 12.66 26.42 8.01
C LEU A 334 12.57 26.62 9.54
N ASN A 335 13.16 25.74 10.35
CA ASN A 335 13.11 25.73 11.83
C ASN A 335 11.70 25.52 12.43
N HIS A 336 10.75 25.01 11.65
CA HIS A 336 9.40 24.66 12.11
C HIS A 336 9.32 23.17 12.51
N SER A 337 10.31 22.71 13.29
CA SER A 337 10.56 21.27 13.55
C SER A 337 9.39 20.54 14.23
N ARG A 338 8.60 21.23 15.07
CA ARG A 338 7.40 20.65 15.69
C ARG A 338 6.30 20.33 14.68
N GLN A 339 6.00 21.29 13.79
CA GLN A 339 4.99 21.11 12.75
C GLN A 339 5.45 20.07 11.73
N ALA A 340 6.76 20.05 11.41
CA ALA A 340 7.34 19.02 10.57
C ALA A 340 7.11 17.61 11.14
N ASP A 341 7.36 17.40 12.44
CA ASP A 341 7.16 16.11 13.11
C ASP A 341 5.67 15.65 13.05
N GLU A 342 4.74 16.59 13.24
CA GLU A 342 3.29 16.32 13.13
C GLU A 342 2.91 15.93 11.68
N LEU A 343 3.45 16.62 10.67
CA LEU A 343 3.22 16.26 9.28
C LEU A 343 3.90 14.94 8.88
N TYR A 344 5.02 14.57 9.48
CA TYR A 344 5.64 13.26 9.25
C TYR A 344 4.74 12.11 9.71
N LEU A 345 3.99 12.28 10.81
CA LEU A 345 2.98 11.29 11.24
C LEU A 345 1.85 11.16 10.21
N VAL A 346 1.43 12.27 9.60
CA VAL A 346 0.46 12.24 8.50
C VAL A 346 1.05 11.57 7.26
N ALA A 347 2.32 11.86 6.95
CA ALA A 347 3.04 11.32 5.81
C ALA A 347 3.19 9.79 5.86
N LEU A 348 3.27 9.20 7.06
CA LEU A 348 3.26 7.75 7.25
C LEU A 348 2.08 7.07 6.57
N LEU A 349 0.92 7.75 6.43
CA LEU A 349 -0.23 7.22 5.71
C LEU A 349 0.10 6.88 4.24
N GLY A 350 0.92 7.70 3.59
CA GLY A 350 1.37 7.48 2.22
C GLY A 350 2.24 6.22 2.12
N GLU A 351 3.22 6.09 3.01
CA GLU A 351 4.12 4.93 3.06
C GLU A 351 3.37 3.63 3.37
N ILE A 352 2.43 3.66 4.32
CA ILE A 352 1.57 2.49 4.62
C ILE A 352 0.67 2.15 3.43
N SER A 353 0.10 3.15 2.76
CA SER A 353 -0.71 2.92 1.56
C SER A 353 0.13 2.32 0.43
N MET A 354 1.36 2.79 0.25
CA MET A 354 2.29 2.26 -0.73
C MET A 354 2.60 0.80 -0.43
N ILE A 355 3.02 0.43 0.78
CA ILE A 355 3.31 -0.99 1.08
C ILE A 355 2.05 -1.87 0.95
N ASN A 356 0.88 -1.35 1.29
CA ASN A 356 -0.40 -2.03 1.09
C ASN A 356 -0.68 -2.26 -0.41
N THR A 357 -0.28 -1.35 -1.30
CA THR A 357 -0.34 -1.55 -2.76
C THR A 357 0.36 -2.86 -3.17
N PHE A 358 1.53 -3.12 -2.59
CA PHE A 358 2.33 -4.30 -2.86
C PHE A 358 1.86 -5.55 -2.10
N SER A 359 1.05 -5.43 -1.05
CA SER A 359 0.46 -6.59 -0.35
C SER A 359 -0.64 -7.30 -1.14
N HIS A 360 -1.13 -6.70 -2.22
CA HIS A 360 -2.04 -7.36 -3.16
C HIS A 360 -1.22 -8.17 -4.18
N PHE A 361 -0.71 -9.33 -3.75
CA PHE A 361 0.20 -10.18 -4.53
C PHE A 361 -0.37 -10.69 -5.85
N HIS A 362 -1.70 -10.75 -5.96
CA HIS A 362 -2.38 -11.12 -7.20
C HIS A 362 -2.36 -10.02 -8.26
N ASN A 363 -2.06 -8.78 -7.86
CA ASN A 363 -1.89 -7.71 -8.83
C ASN A 363 -0.55 -7.86 -9.55
N SER A 364 -0.53 -7.50 -10.83
CA SER A 364 0.76 -7.48 -11.55
C SER A 364 1.73 -6.48 -10.90
N ALA A 365 3.00 -6.87 -10.81
CA ALA A 365 4.07 -6.04 -10.25
C ALA A 365 4.10 -4.66 -10.89
N LEU A 366 3.97 -4.65 -12.22
CA LEU A 366 4.01 -3.46 -13.05
C LEU A 366 2.84 -2.52 -12.74
N VAL A 367 1.61 -3.03 -12.58
CA VAL A 367 0.46 -2.21 -12.16
C VAL A 367 0.71 -1.57 -10.80
N SER A 368 1.25 -2.32 -9.84
CA SER A 368 1.58 -1.78 -8.51
C SER A 368 2.67 -0.72 -8.57
N LEU A 369 3.71 -0.92 -9.39
CA LEU A 369 4.77 0.05 -9.62
C LEU A 369 4.28 1.34 -10.28
N VAL A 370 3.52 1.23 -11.37
CA VAL A 370 2.95 2.39 -12.09
C VAL A 370 2.06 3.19 -11.14
N ARG A 371 1.18 2.52 -10.39
CA ARG A 371 0.28 3.16 -9.43
C ARG A 371 1.04 3.96 -8.36
N SER A 372 2.08 3.37 -7.78
CA SER A 372 2.89 4.04 -6.76
C SER A 372 3.71 5.18 -7.36
N PHE A 373 4.24 5.02 -8.57
CA PHE A 373 4.97 6.07 -9.27
C PHE A 373 4.09 7.29 -9.60
N GLU A 374 2.89 7.06 -10.16
CA GLU A 374 1.92 8.13 -10.40
C GLU A 374 1.49 8.82 -9.10
N GLY A 375 1.29 8.04 -8.03
CA GLY A 375 1.02 8.57 -6.68
C GLY A 375 2.12 9.49 -6.17
N ILE A 376 3.38 9.06 -6.26
CA ILE A 376 4.56 9.84 -5.87
C ILE A 376 4.68 11.11 -6.70
N LEU A 377 4.55 11.02 -8.02
CA LEU A 377 4.70 12.17 -8.91
C LEU A 377 3.67 13.26 -8.61
N LEU A 378 2.40 12.88 -8.53
CA LEU A 378 1.31 13.80 -8.19
C LEU A 378 1.48 14.39 -6.79
N GLY A 379 1.85 13.55 -5.82
CA GLY A 379 2.08 13.99 -4.45
C GLY A 379 3.24 14.97 -4.32
N CYS A 380 4.32 14.76 -5.08
CA CYS A 380 5.43 15.70 -5.19
C CYS A 380 4.98 17.05 -5.74
N ILE A 381 4.22 17.08 -6.83
CA ILE A 381 3.74 18.32 -7.45
C ILE A 381 2.89 19.12 -6.45
N LEU A 382 1.91 18.47 -5.82
CA LEU A 382 1.03 19.11 -4.84
C LEU A 382 1.80 19.57 -3.59
N GLY A 383 2.72 18.75 -3.09
CA GLY A 383 3.56 19.09 -1.95
C GLY A 383 4.48 20.28 -2.20
N ILE A 384 5.10 20.36 -3.39
CA ILE A 384 5.96 21.48 -3.78
C ILE A 384 5.15 22.76 -3.93
N ALA A 385 3.95 22.70 -4.53
CA ALA A 385 3.08 23.85 -4.66
C ALA A 385 2.66 24.41 -3.28
N ALA A 386 2.25 23.53 -2.37
CA ALA A 386 1.88 23.91 -1.00
C ALA A 386 3.08 24.48 -0.22
N LEU A 387 4.25 23.84 -0.33
CA LEU A 387 5.49 24.33 0.29
C LEU A 387 5.93 25.69 -0.27
N GLY A 388 5.77 25.91 -1.58
CA GLY A 388 6.01 27.20 -2.23
C GLY A 388 5.11 28.30 -1.70
N GLY A 389 3.80 28.02 -1.54
CA GLY A 389 2.86 28.94 -0.92
C GLY A 389 3.26 29.31 0.51
N PHE A 390 3.65 28.32 1.32
CA PHE A 390 4.13 28.54 2.68
C PHE A 390 5.42 29.37 2.73
N TYR A 391 6.39 29.06 1.87
CA TYR A 391 7.66 29.79 1.79
C TYR A 391 7.46 31.27 1.42
N LEU A 392 6.55 31.57 0.47
CA LEU A 392 6.21 32.94 0.10
C LEU A 392 5.53 33.70 1.23
N TYR A 393 4.64 33.05 1.98
CA TYR A 393 3.98 33.61 3.14
C TYR A 393 4.98 33.99 4.24
N GLU A 394 5.93 33.11 4.57
CA GLU A 394 6.96 33.38 5.58
C GLU A 394 7.88 34.53 5.16
N LYS A 395 8.22 34.62 3.87
CA LYS A 395 9.06 35.71 3.35
C LYS A 395 8.36 37.06 3.41
N ARG A 396 7.05 37.12 3.16
CA ARG A 396 6.25 38.36 3.30
C ARG A 396 6.14 38.80 4.76
N GLY A 397 5.87 37.88 5.67
CA GLY A 397 5.77 38.19 7.10
C GLY A 397 7.07 38.71 7.74
N LYS A 398 8.23 38.47 7.11
CA LYS A 398 9.53 39.04 7.53
C LYS A 398 9.83 40.41 6.89
N CYS A 399 9.07 40.84 5.88
CA CYS A 399 9.21 42.17 5.27
C CYS A 399 8.27 43.21 5.89
N ASP A 400 7.20 42.76 6.55
CA ASP A 400 6.21 43.62 7.22
C ASP A 400 6.55 43.90 8.71
N VAL A 401 7.69 43.39 9.20
CA VAL A 401 8.27 43.61 10.54
C VAL A 401 9.64 44.24 10.36
#